data_AF-A0AAD9I093-F1
#
_entry.id   AF-A0AAD9I093-F1
#
_cell.length_a   1.000
_cell.length_b   1.000
_cell.length_c   1.000
_cell.angle_alpha   90.00
_cell.angle_beta   90.00
_cell.angle_gamma   90.00
#
_symmetry.space_group_name_H-M   'P 1'
#
loop_
_entity.id
_entity.type
_entity.pdbx_description
1 polymer ?
#
loop_
_entity_poly.entity_id
_entity_poly.type
_entity_poly.pdbx_seq_one_letter_code
_entity_poly.pdbx_strand_id
1 'polypeptide(L)'
;MQNAGQWAVDREWSDRDLEEAKISVFQGVDAPQSVNEEGMGEFLYGVTEDMRQRRRERLLDVSMDQIREVAQTYIVDALAKDAGRLAFLGEKRGWVDQSWTVNEMNLAGAVD
;
A
#
# COMPACT_ATOMS: atom_id res chain seq x y z
N MET A 1 13.63 -2.11 0.31
CA MET A 1 12.27 -2.26 0.87
C MET A 1 12.14 -3.44 1.83
N GLN A 2 12.94 -4.51 1.72
CA GLN A 2 12.83 -5.68 2.61
C GLN A 2 12.89 -5.33 4.11
N ASN A 3 13.74 -4.37 4.49
CA ASN A 3 13.89 -3.96 5.90
C ASN A 3 12.78 -3.04 6.42
N ALA A 4 11.87 -2.55 5.57
CA ALA A 4 10.81 -1.64 6.00
C ALA A 4 9.75 -2.36 6.87
N GLY A 5 9.45 -3.63 6.56
CA GLY A 5 8.57 -4.44 7.38
C GLY A 5 9.15 -4.67 8.78
N GLN A 6 10.43 -5.06 8.83
CA GLN A 6 11.13 -5.26 10.10
C GLN A 6 11.19 -3.97 10.94
N TRP A 7 11.49 -2.84 10.30
CA TRP A 7 11.45 -1.53 10.95
C TRP A 7 10.08 -1.21 11.56
N ALA A 8 8.98 -1.54 10.86
CA ALA A 8 7.63 -1.28 11.35
C ALA A 8 7.26 -2.15 12.56
N VAL A 9 7.81 -3.37 12.64
CA VAL A 9 7.64 -4.28 13.79
C VAL A 9 8.44 -3.80 14.99
N ASP A 10 9.73 -3.48 14.79
CA ASP A 10 10.67 -3.17 15.87
C ASP A 10 10.49 -1.76 16.44
N ARG A 11 9.77 -0.88 15.73
CA ARG A 11 9.56 0.48 16.16
C ARG A 11 8.67 0.57 17.41
N GLU A 12 9.12 1.38 18.36
CA GLU A 12 8.27 1.93 19.40
C GLU A 12 7.44 3.08 18.82
N TRP A 13 6.17 2.78 18.51
CA TRP A 13 5.21 3.76 18.03
C TRP A 13 4.72 4.62 19.19
N SER A 14 4.61 5.93 18.98
CA SER A 14 3.96 6.83 19.93
C SER A 14 2.48 7.03 19.58
N ASP A 15 1.66 7.42 20.55
CA ASP A 15 0.23 7.70 20.31
C ASP A 15 0.06 8.78 19.25
N ARG A 16 0.95 9.78 19.27
CA ARG A 16 1.00 10.85 18.28
C ARG A 16 1.28 10.33 16.87
N ASP A 17 2.19 9.38 16.68
CA ASP A 17 2.47 8.79 15.36
C ASP A 17 1.19 8.15 14.79
N LEU A 18 0.44 7.45 15.63
CA LEU A 18 -0.81 6.79 15.25
C LEU A 18 -1.92 7.81 14.93
N GLU A 19 -2.04 8.88 15.72
CA GLU A 19 -3.00 9.95 15.48
C GLU A 19 -2.72 10.70 14.17
N GLU A 20 -1.46 11.09 13.92
CA GLU A 20 -1.07 11.77 12.69
C GLU A 20 -1.29 10.87 11.45
N ALA A 21 -0.96 9.58 11.57
CA ALA A 21 -1.26 8.60 10.52
C ALA A 21 -2.77 8.47 10.26
N LYS A 22 -3.60 8.41 11.30
CA LYS A 22 -5.06 8.40 11.17
C LYS A 22 -5.57 9.65 10.45
N ILE A 23 -5.12 10.84 10.87
CA ILE A 23 -5.49 12.11 10.20
C ILE A 23 -5.12 12.06 8.71
N SER A 24 -3.91 11.63 8.37
CA SER A 24 -3.46 11.53 6.98
C SER A 24 -4.32 10.57 6.15
N VAL A 25 -4.69 9.41 6.71
CA VAL A 25 -5.60 8.45 6.03
C VAL A 25 -6.99 9.07 5.82
N PHE A 26 -7.53 9.75 6.82
CA PHE A 26 -8.89 10.32 6.74
C PHE A 26 -9.00 11.51 5.79
N GLN A 27 -7.91 12.22 5.50
CA GLN A 27 -7.90 13.24 4.43
C GLN A 27 -8.32 12.67 3.06
N GLY A 28 -7.96 11.41 2.77
CA GLY A 28 -8.38 10.74 1.53
C GLY A 28 -9.74 10.06 1.64
N VAL A 29 -10.02 9.42 2.78
CA VAL A 29 -11.30 8.71 2.99
C VAL A 29 -12.49 9.68 2.99
N ASP A 30 -12.32 10.88 3.55
CA ASP A 30 -13.37 11.90 3.67
C ASP A 30 -13.26 13.00 2.61
N ALA A 31 -12.44 12.78 1.58
CA ALA A 31 -12.31 13.74 0.50
C ALA A 31 -13.68 13.97 -0.19
N PRO A 32 -14.00 15.22 -0.56
CA PRO A 32 -15.24 15.52 -1.26
C PRO A 32 -15.29 14.75 -2.59
N GLN A 33 -16.43 14.11 -2.86
CA GLN A 33 -16.68 13.43 -4.12
C GLN A 33 -17.48 14.33 -5.06
N SER A 34 -17.22 14.21 -6.36
CA SER A 34 -18.05 14.89 -7.35
C SER A 34 -19.42 14.22 -7.46
N VAL A 35 -20.43 14.99 -7.88
CA VAL A 35 -21.83 14.51 -7.98
C VAL A 35 -21.95 13.31 -8.93
N ASN A 36 -21.15 13.26 -9.99
CA ASN A 36 -21.15 12.15 -10.95
C ASN A 36 -20.41 10.90 -10.45
N GLU A 37 -19.64 11.00 -9.37
CA GLU A 37 -18.97 9.86 -8.72
C GLU A 37 -19.80 9.26 -7.57
N GLU A 38 -20.81 10.00 -7.10
CA GLU A 38 -21.70 9.54 -6.05
C GLU A 38 -22.41 8.24 -6.48
N GLY A 39 -22.34 7.22 -5.62
CA GLY A 39 -22.94 5.90 -5.89
C GLY A 39 -22.14 4.98 -6.85
N MET A 40 -21.08 5.44 -7.51
CA MET A 40 -20.29 4.61 -8.42
C MET A 40 -19.58 3.44 -7.72
N GLY A 41 -19.22 3.60 -6.45
CA GLY A 41 -18.62 2.52 -5.65
C GLY A 41 -19.58 1.33 -5.46
N GLU A 42 -20.85 1.60 -5.20
CA GLU A 42 -21.87 0.56 -5.07
C GLU A 42 -22.22 -0.04 -6.44
N PHE A 43 -22.37 0.80 -7.46
CA PHE A 43 -22.72 0.36 -8.81
C PHE A 43 -21.66 -0.56 -9.45
N LEU A 44 -20.38 -0.20 -9.37
CA LEU A 44 -19.29 -0.93 -10.03
C LEU A 44 -18.77 -2.10 -9.19
N TYR A 45 -18.72 -1.94 -7.87
CA TYR A 45 -18.02 -2.87 -6.97
C TYR A 45 -18.90 -3.47 -5.87
N GLY A 46 -20.18 -3.08 -5.79
CA GLY A 46 -21.09 -3.53 -4.74
C GLY A 46 -20.73 -3.01 -3.34
N VAL A 47 -19.92 -1.95 -3.24
CA VAL A 47 -19.52 -1.38 -1.96
C VAL A 47 -20.59 -0.41 -1.47
N THR A 48 -21.40 -0.88 -0.51
CA THR A 48 -22.51 -0.10 0.06
C THR A 48 -22.03 0.93 1.08
N GLU A 49 -22.90 1.88 1.43
CA GLU A 49 -22.62 2.88 2.47
C GLU A 49 -22.31 2.25 3.83
N ASP A 50 -23.05 1.20 4.22
CA ASP A 50 -22.78 0.46 5.45
C ASP A 50 -21.38 -0.18 5.47
N MET A 51 -20.92 -0.70 4.33
CA MET A 51 -19.55 -1.22 4.21
C MET A 51 -18.51 -0.11 4.35
N ARG A 52 -18.77 1.08 3.80
CA ARG A 52 -17.91 2.27 3.96
C ARG A 52 -17.84 2.73 5.41
N GLN A 53 -18.99 2.84 6.07
CA GLN A 53 -19.08 3.23 7.47
C GLN A 53 -18.37 2.23 8.39
N ARG A 54 -18.59 0.92 8.21
CA ARG A 54 -17.87 -0.11 8.97
C ARG A 54 -16.36 -0.05 8.77
N ARG A 55 -15.90 0.25 7.55
CA ARG A 55 -14.47 0.44 7.26
C ARG A 55 -13.93 1.67 8.00
N ARG A 56 -14.67 2.79 8.00
CA ARG A 56 -14.31 4.01 8.73
C ARG A 56 -14.12 3.74 10.22
N GLU A 57 -15.09 3.06 10.85
CA GLU A 57 -15.02 2.72 12.28
C GLU A 57 -13.81 1.84 12.60
N ARG A 58 -13.54 0.82 11.77
CA ARG A 58 -12.34 -0.03 11.92
C ARG A 58 -11.03 0.75 11.79
N LEU A 59 -10.96 1.73 10.88
CA LEU A 59 -9.78 2.58 10.73
C LEU A 59 -9.57 3.51 11.94
N LEU A 60 -10.66 3.98 12.55
CA LEU A 60 -10.59 4.77 13.80
C LEU A 60 -10.12 3.93 14.99
N ASP A 61 -10.51 2.65 15.04
CA ASP A 61 -10.24 1.73 16.15
C ASP A 61 -8.88 1.01 16.05
N VAL A 62 -8.08 1.29 15.01
CA VAL A 62 -6.75 0.66 14.85
C VAL A 62 -5.87 0.95 16.06
N SER A 63 -5.26 -0.11 16.61
CA SER A 63 -4.26 -0.06 17.69
C SER A 63 -2.83 -0.27 17.18
N MET A 64 -1.84 0.10 17.99
CA MET A 64 -0.42 -0.12 17.65
C MET A 64 -0.05 -1.59 17.57
N ASP A 65 -0.62 -2.42 18.44
CA ASP A 65 -0.35 -3.86 18.45
C ASP A 65 -0.84 -4.50 17.16
N GLN A 66 -2.01 -4.09 16.67
CA GLN A 66 -2.51 -4.52 15.36
C GLN A 66 -1.57 -4.10 14.23
N ILE A 67 -0.99 -2.90 14.27
CA ILE A 67 -0.03 -2.44 13.25
C ILE A 67 1.21 -3.34 13.24
N ARG A 68 1.77 -3.67 14.41
CA ARG A 68 2.92 -4.57 14.51
C ARG A 68 2.58 -5.98 14.02
N GLU A 69 1.43 -6.49 14.43
CA GLU A 69 0.96 -7.83 14.05
C GLU A 69 0.80 -7.95 12.53
N VAL A 70 0.16 -6.98 11.88
CA VAL A 70 -0.03 -7.02 10.41
C VAL A 70 1.28 -6.79 9.67
N ALA A 71 2.19 -5.97 10.19
CA ALA A 71 3.53 -5.80 9.62
C ALA A 71 4.33 -7.11 9.66
N GLN A 72 4.30 -7.82 10.80
CA GLN A 72 4.95 -9.12 10.92
C GLN A 72 4.32 -10.13 9.95
N THR A 73 3.00 -10.29 10.01
CA THR A 73 2.27 -11.34 9.29
C THR A 73 2.30 -11.16 7.78
N TYR A 74 2.03 -9.95 7.29
CA TYR A 74 1.81 -9.72 5.86
C TYR A 74 3.03 -9.14 5.14
N ILE A 75 4.02 -8.61 5.86
CA ILE A 75 5.23 -8.06 5.24
C ILE A 75 6.43 -8.95 5.56
N VAL A 76 6.80 -9.12 6.84
CA VAL A 76 8.01 -9.85 7.23
C VAL A 76 7.90 -11.33 6.87
N ASP A 77 6.86 -12.02 7.34
CA ASP A 77 6.67 -13.45 7.10
C ASP A 77 6.41 -13.76 5.62
N ALA A 78 5.72 -12.87 4.90
CA ALA A 78 5.49 -13.02 3.47
C ALA A 78 6.79 -12.91 2.67
N LEU A 79 7.66 -11.95 3.01
CA LEU A 79 8.97 -11.81 2.38
C LEU A 79 9.90 -12.97 2.74
N ALA A 80 9.84 -13.48 3.97
CA ALA A 80 10.59 -14.68 4.37
C ALA A 80 10.20 -15.93 3.57
N LYS A 81 8.96 -15.98 3.05
CA LYS A 81 8.44 -17.03 2.17
C LYS A 81 8.66 -16.74 0.67
N ASP A 82 9.51 -15.78 0.33
CA ASP A 82 9.81 -15.37 -1.04
C ASP A 82 8.56 -14.95 -1.87
N ALA A 83 7.55 -14.41 -1.18
CA ALA A 83 6.32 -13.92 -1.81
C ALA A 83 6.47 -12.49 -2.39
N GLY A 84 7.65 -11.87 -2.26
CA GLY A 84 7.92 -10.55 -2.80
C GLY A 84 7.92 -10.54 -4.33
N ARG A 85 7.39 -9.47 -4.93
CA ARG A 85 7.44 -9.23 -6.38
C ARG A 85 7.99 -7.83 -6.60
N LEU A 86 8.94 -7.70 -7.51
CA LEU A 86 9.59 -6.44 -7.82
C LEU A 86 9.61 -6.25 -9.33
N ALA A 87 9.14 -5.09 -9.77
CA ALA A 87 9.27 -4.63 -11.16
C ALA A 87 10.01 -3.29 -11.14
N PHE A 88 10.93 -3.12 -12.09
CA PHE A 88 11.67 -1.89 -12.27
C PHE A 88 11.52 -1.44 -13.72
N LEU A 89 11.21 -0.15 -13.90
CA LEU A 89 11.09 0.47 -15.21
C LEU A 89 12.22 1.50 -15.35
N GLY A 90 13.06 1.33 -16.37
CA GLY A 90 14.13 2.27 -16.68
C GLY A 90 15.22 1.61 -17.52
N GLU A 91 16.34 2.32 -17.66
CA GLU A 91 17.53 1.81 -18.35
C GLU A 91 18.01 0.50 -17.73
N LYS A 92 18.44 -0.44 -18.58
CA LYS A 92 19.04 -1.69 -18.13
C LYS A 92 20.30 -1.38 -17.31
N ARG A 93 20.26 -1.73 -16.03
CA ARG A 93 21.39 -1.55 -15.11
C ARG A 93 22.27 -2.81 -15.08
N GLY A 94 23.55 -2.64 -14.74
CA GLY A 94 24.51 -3.74 -14.69
C GLY A 94 24.26 -4.80 -13.61
N TRP A 95 23.40 -4.51 -12.63
CA TRP A 95 22.98 -5.46 -11.58
C TRP A 95 21.86 -6.42 -12.03
N VAL A 96 21.29 -6.21 -13.23
CA VAL A 96 20.25 -7.09 -13.77
C VAL A 96 20.91 -8.36 -14.30
N ASP A 97 20.80 -9.43 -13.51
CA ASP A 97 21.30 -10.77 -13.85
C ASP A 97 20.21 -11.67 -14.48
N GLN A 98 20.48 -12.97 -14.58
CA GLN A 98 19.57 -13.95 -15.19
C GLN A 98 18.32 -14.27 -14.35
N SER A 99 18.23 -13.79 -13.10
CA SER A 99 17.04 -13.97 -12.26
C SER A 99 15.89 -13.03 -12.63
N TRP A 100 16.16 -12.02 -13.47
CA TRP A 100 15.19 -11.02 -13.91
C TRP A 100 14.59 -11.35 -15.27
N THR A 101 13.26 -11.27 -15.38
CA THR A 101 12.59 -11.22 -16.68
C THR A 101 12.69 -9.80 -17.24
N VAL A 102 13.50 -9.62 -18.29
CA VAL A 102 13.68 -8.31 -18.94
C VAL A 102 12.76 -8.21 -20.16
N ASN A 103 11.90 -7.19 -20.17
CA ASN A 103 11.08 -6.84 -21.34
C ASN A 103 11.58 -5.52 -21.93
N GLU A 104 12.03 -5.55 -23.18
CA GLU A 104 12.44 -4.34 -23.89
C GLU A 104 11.19 -3.56 -24.30
N MET A 105 11.08 -2.34 -23.78
CA MET A 105 10.07 -1.40 -24.24
C MET A 105 10.65 -0.71 -25.48
N ASN A 106 10.27 -1.21 -26.66
CA ASN A 106 10.60 -0.62 -27.96
C ASN A 106 9.96 0.77 -28.09
N LEU A 107 10.50 1.74 -27.38
CA LEU A 107 10.10 3.13 -27.44
C LEU A 107 10.60 3.69 -28.78
N ALA A 108 9.68 3.82 -29.74
CA ALA A 108 9.93 4.53 -30.98
C ALA A 108 10.17 6.03 -30.68
N GLY A 109 11.41 6.41 -30.40
CA GLY A 109 11.74 7.82 -30.16
C GLY A 109 13.07 8.15 -29.48
N ALA A 110 13.87 7.19 -29.02
CA ALA A 110 15.22 7.48 -28.54
C ALA A 110 16.17 7.60 -29.75
N VAL A 111 16.25 8.80 -30.31
CA VAL A 111 17.30 9.22 -31.25
C VAL A 111 18.57 9.45 -30.44
N ASP A 112 19.69 8.94 -30.95
CA ASP A 112 21.06 9.04 -30.41
C ASP A 112 21.45 10.43 -29.86
#